data_AF-A0AAQ1GD36-F1
#
_entry.id   AF-A0AAQ1GD36-F1
#
_cell.length_a   1.000
_cell.length_b   1.000
_cell.length_c   1.000
_cell.angle_alpha   90.00
_cell.angle_beta   90.00
_cell.angle_gamma   90.00
#
_symmetry.space_group_name_H-M   'P 1'
#
loop_
_entity.id
_entity.type
_entity.pdbx_description
1 polymer ?
#
loop_
_entity_poly.entity_id
_entity_poly.type
_entity_poly.pdbx_seq_one_letter_code
_entity_poly.pdbx_strand_id
1 'polypeptide(L)'
;MMRRRLSSLSRMALKVAGDCVDASTPVRVVFASRHGELRRTTDILGDIEASKPVSPNAFSLSVLNAMSGLFGIARGDRSAATAVSAGAETLGYALLEAHAQYASEPGAPVLVIYADEPAHARYGDIEQEVQGGAFALLLDAGESSQGRLACSVAPDASTQTHTQNPASLRKFATQSEALHHCLSAGECAAWDGAGGTWQWSWHAGTA
;
A
#
# COMPACT_ATOMS: atom_id res chain seq x y z
N MET A 1 25.05 -6.99 5.32
CA MET A 1 25.14 -5.56 5.74
C MET A 1 23.83 -4.78 5.59
N MET A 2 23.01 -4.99 4.54
CA MET A 2 21.78 -4.21 4.29
C MET A 2 20.70 -4.33 5.38
N ARG A 3 20.49 -5.53 5.97
CA ARG A 3 19.46 -5.77 7.02
C ARG A 3 19.56 -4.85 8.25
N ARG A 4 20.76 -4.39 8.62
CA ARG A 4 20.96 -3.52 9.80
C ARG A 4 20.57 -2.05 9.55
N ARG A 5 20.38 -1.64 8.30
CA ARG A 5 20.06 -0.25 7.92
C ARG A 5 18.57 0.01 7.67
N LEU A 6 17.79 -1.06 7.54
CA LEU A 6 16.35 -1.00 7.27
C LEU A 6 15.57 -0.57 8.52
N SER A 7 14.49 0.18 8.33
CA SER A 7 13.44 0.39 9.35
C SER A 7 12.62 -0.89 9.53
N SER A 8 11.73 -0.92 10.52
CA SER A 8 10.73 -2.00 10.65
C SER A 8 9.77 -2.01 9.45
N LEU A 9 9.25 -0.86 9.04
CA LEU A 9 8.48 -0.67 7.82
C LEU A 9 9.15 -1.29 6.59
N SER A 10 10.38 -0.86 6.28
CA SER A 10 11.14 -1.36 5.13
C SER A 10 11.40 -2.88 5.22
N ARG A 11 11.60 -3.42 6.43
CA ARG A 11 11.76 -4.88 6.61
C ARG A 11 10.48 -5.64 6.29
N MET A 12 9.33 -5.16 6.75
CA MET A 12 8.04 -5.80 6.48
C MET A 12 7.70 -5.72 4.99
N ALA A 13 7.85 -4.54 4.38
CA ALA A 13 7.62 -4.33 2.95
C ALA A 13 8.49 -5.25 2.07
N LEU A 14 9.80 -5.32 2.34
CA LEU A 14 10.71 -6.20 1.59
C LEU A 14 10.41 -7.69 1.82
N LYS A 15 9.92 -8.07 3.01
CA LYS A 15 9.52 -9.45 3.30
C LYS A 15 8.32 -9.86 2.45
N VAL A 16 7.22 -9.09 2.50
CA VAL A 16 6.00 -9.43 1.74
C VAL A 16 6.23 -9.36 0.24
N ALA A 17 7.08 -8.44 -0.23
CA ALA A 17 7.47 -8.37 -1.63
C ALA A 17 8.26 -9.62 -2.07
N GLY A 18 9.25 -10.04 -1.27
CA GLY A 18 10.04 -11.24 -1.56
C GLY A 18 9.27 -12.55 -1.47
N ASP A 19 8.21 -12.61 -0.66
CA ASP A 19 7.30 -13.76 -0.62
C ASP A 19 6.34 -13.81 -1.82
N CYS A 20 6.07 -12.65 -2.44
CA CYS A 20 5.09 -12.51 -3.52
C CYS A 20 5.69 -12.72 -4.91
N VAL A 21 6.98 -12.38 -5.10
CA VAL A 21 7.68 -12.53 -6.37
C VAL A 21 9.07 -13.16 -6.21
N ASP A 22 9.37 -14.15 -7.06
CA ASP A 22 10.67 -14.79 -7.10
C ASP A 22 11.80 -13.80 -7.39
N ALA A 23 12.99 -14.05 -6.83
CA ALA A 23 14.15 -13.15 -6.93
C ALA A 23 14.61 -12.84 -8.37
N SER A 24 14.33 -13.75 -9.31
CA SER A 24 14.79 -13.67 -10.71
C SER A 24 13.80 -12.99 -11.65
N THR A 25 12.57 -12.73 -11.23
CA THR A 25 11.50 -12.22 -12.11
C THR A 25 11.48 -10.69 -12.12
N PRO A 26 11.83 -10.00 -13.22
CA PRO A 26 11.72 -8.55 -13.27
C PRO A 26 10.25 -8.12 -13.07
N VAL A 27 10.01 -7.14 -12.20
CA VAL A 27 8.64 -6.71 -11.89
C VAL A 27 8.55 -5.22 -11.62
N ARG A 28 7.53 -4.58 -12.19
CA ARG A 28 7.20 -3.18 -11.90
C ARG A 28 6.63 -3.08 -10.50
N VAL A 29 6.98 -2.04 -9.76
CA VAL A 29 6.60 -1.90 -8.35
C VAL A 29 5.81 -0.63 -8.11
N VAL A 30 4.69 -0.75 -7.39
CA VAL A 30 4.01 0.37 -6.74
C VAL A 30 4.12 0.17 -5.24
N PHE A 31 5.01 0.95 -4.60
CA PHE A 31 5.08 1.01 -3.14
C PHE A 31 4.07 2.02 -2.61
N ALA A 32 3.39 1.68 -1.52
CA ALA A 32 2.36 2.50 -0.95
C ALA A 32 2.48 2.54 0.57
N SER A 33 2.51 3.75 1.12
CA SER A 33 2.55 3.98 2.56
C SER A 33 2.00 5.37 2.86
N ARG A 34 1.05 5.47 3.80
CA ARG A 34 0.49 6.76 4.22
C ARG A 34 1.60 7.62 4.82
N HIS A 35 2.33 7.06 5.78
CA HIS A 35 3.33 7.80 6.54
C HIS A 35 4.75 7.60 6.02
N GLY A 36 5.02 6.51 5.29
CA GLY A 36 6.36 6.18 4.82
C GLY A 36 7.36 6.09 5.96
N GLU A 37 8.58 6.59 5.75
CA GLU A 37 9.64 6.58 6.77
C GLU A 37 9.46 7.71 7.83
N LEU A 38 8.23 8.01 8.23
CA LEU A 38 7.89 9.09 9.17
C LEU A 38 8.68 9.01 10.48
N ARG A 39 8.84 7.80 11.04
CA ARG A 39 9.66 7.59 12.24
C ARG A 39 11.10 8.07 12.03
N ARG A 40 11.71 7.71 10.89
CA ARG A 40 13.08 8.14 10.55
C ARG A 40 13.15 9.66 10.34
N THR A 41 12.18 10.23 9.64
CA THR A 41 12.07 11.68 9.45
C THR A 41 11.92 12.40 10.79
N THR A 42 11.17 11.83 11.73
CA THR A 42 11.00 12.33 13.10
C THR A 42 12.34 12.36 13.84
N ASP A 43 13.11 11.27 13.77
CA ASP A 43 14.43 11.18 14.39
C ASP A 43 15.40 12.22 13.81
N ILE A 44 15.39 12.41 12.48
CA ILE A 44 16.20 13.43 11.78
C ILE A 44 15.83 14.84 12.27
N LEU A 45 14.54 15.16 12.39
CA LEU A 45 14.09 16.45 12.90
C LEU A 45 14.54 16.68 14.35
N GLY A 46 14.52 15.64 15.18
CA GLY A 46 15.04 15.72 16.56
C GLY A 46 16.55 15.96 16.62
N ASP A 47 17.33 15.37 15.71
CA ASP A 47 18.76 15.65 15.60
C ASP A 47 19.01 17.11 15.18
N ILE A 48 18.23 17.64 14.22
CA ILE A 48 18.32 19.05 13.80
C ILE A 48 18.00 20.00 14.96
N GLU A 49 16.91 19.75 15.68
CA GLU A 49 16.52 20.53 16.87
C GLU A 49 17.63 20.53 17.93
N ALA A 50 18.28 19.39 18.13
CA ALA A 50 19.40 19.24 19.06
C ALA A 50 20.75 19.75 18.51
N SER A 51 20.79 20.41 17.33
CA SER A 51 22.01 20.85 16.65
C SER A 51 23.04 19.73 16.41
N LYS A 52 22.57 18.49 16.23
CA LYS A 52 23.40 17.33 15.90
C LYS A 52 23.55 17.18 14.39
N PRO A 53 24.66 16.60 13.91
CA PRO A 53 24.83 16.32 12.49
C PRO A 53 23.81 15.28 12.02
N VAL A 54 23.11 15.58 10.92
CA VAL A 54 22.20 14.64 10.27
C VAL A 54 23.00 13.55 9.56
N SER A 55 22.68 12.28 9.83
CA SER A 55 23.29 11.15 9.13
C SER A 55 22.89 11.13 7.64
N PRO A 56 23.86 11.19 6.69
CA PRO A 56 23.54 11.13 5.26
C PRO A 56 22.79 9.87 4.86
N ASN A 57 23.13 8.73 5.48
CA ASN A 57 22.46 7.46 5.24
C ASN A 57 21.03 7.43 5.81
N ALA A 58 20.78 8.11 6.95
CA ALA A 58 19.42 8.24 7.46
C ALA A 58 18.59 9.13 6.53
N PHE A 59 19.14 10.27 6.12
CA PHE A 59 18.47 11.17 5.18
C PHE A 59 18.17 10.51 3.83
N SER A 60 19.12 9.76 3.25
CA SER A 60 18.88 9.05 1.98
C SER A 60 17.78 7.98 2.06
N LEU A 61 17.49 7.49 3.28
CA LEU A 61 16.46 6.47 3.53
C LEU A 61 15.17 7.06 4.10
N SER A 62 15.02 8.38 4.22
CA SER A 62 13.80 9.01 4.74
C SER A 62 12.78 9.35 3.66
N VAL A 63 13.15 9.20 2.39
CA VAL A 63 12.26 9.41 1.25
C VAL A 63 11.28 8.25 1.10
N LEU A 64 10.05 8.53 0.66
CA LEU A 64 8.99 7.52 0.51
C LEU A 64 9.41 6.37 -0.42
N ASN A 65 10.13 6.68 -1.50
CA ASN A 65 10.59 5.71 -2.49
C ASN A 65 11.86 4.95 -2.06
N ALA A 66 12.36 5.11 -0.82
CA ALA A 66 13.53 4.39 -0.35
C ALA A 66 13.32 2.87 -0.42
N MET A 67 12.12 2.39 -0.09
CA MET A 67 11.78 0.96 -0.13
C MET A 67 11.90 0.41 -1.56
N SER A 68 11.28 1.05 -2.55
CA SER A 68 11.32 0.57 -3.93
C SER A 68 12.73 0.63 -4.53
N GLY A 69 13.51 1.66 -4.20
CA GLY A 69 14.93 1.72 -4.56
C GLY A 69 15.76 0.58 -3.94
N LEU A 70 15.57 0.31 -2.65
CA LEU A 70 16.24 -0.80 -1.96
C LEU A 70 15.84 -2.16 -2.52
N PHE A 71 14.57 -2.35 -2.87
CA PHE A 71 14.06 -3.58 -3.49
C PHE A 71 14.72 -3.84 -4.85
N GLY A 72 14.76 -2.83 -5.72
CA GLY A 72 15.43 -2.91 -7.02
C GLY A 72 16.93 -3.20 -6.89
N ILE A 73 17.64 -2.48 -6.00
CA ILE A 73 19.07 -2.71 -5.74
C ILE A 73 19.32 -4.13 -5.22
N ALA A 74 18.49 -4.63 -4.31
CA ALA A 74 18.64 -5.97 -3.73
C ALA A 74 18.52 -7.09 -4.78
N ARG A 75 17.70 -6.87 -5.81
CA ARG A 75 17.40 -7.84 -6.87
C ARG A 75 18.21 -7.62 -8.15
N GLY A 76 18.91 -6.49 -8.28
CA GLY A 76 19.47 -6.06 -9.56
C GLY A 76 18.39 -5.74 -10.60
N ASP A 77 17.17 -5.45 -10.16
CA ASP A 77 16.02 -5.16 -11.01
C ASP A 77 15.92 -3.67 -11.30
N ARG A 78 15.73 -3.32 -12.58
CA ARG A 78 15.63 -1.94 -13.09
C ARG A 78 14.24 -1.62 -13.65
N SER A 79 13.27 -2.49 -13.43
CA SER A 79 11.86 -2.28 -13.73
C SER A 79 11.35 -0.97 -13.12
N ALA A 80 10.29 -0.42 -13.72
CA ALA A 80 9.68 0.82 -13.24
C ALA A 80 9.23 0.70 -11.78
N ALA A 81 9.42 1.77 -11.01
CA ALA A 81 9.06 1.80 -9.60
C ALA A 81 8.43 3.15 -9.23
N THR A 82 7.21 3.12 -8.72
CA THR A 82 6.46 4.29 -8.23
C THR A 82 6.25 4.16 -6.72
N ALA A 83 6.18 5.29 -6.01
CA ALA A 83 5.82 5.32 -4.60
C ALA A 83 4.64 6.29 -4.38
N VAL A 84 3.60 5.83 -3.69
CA VAL A 84 2.32 6.54 -3.51
C VAL A 84 2.04 6.80 -2.03
N SER A 85 1.65 8.02 -1.72
CA SER A 85 1.05 8.41 -0.44
C SER A 85 -0.09 9.39 -0.72
N ALA A 86 -1.28 9.08 -0.21
CA ALA A 86 -2.52 9.83 -0.42
C ALA A 86 -3.39 9.82 0.85
N GLY A 87 -2.77 9.94 2.03
CA GLY A 87 -3.49 9.90 3.30
C GLY A 87 -4.13 8.53 3.56
N ALA A 88 -5.35 8.51 4.10
CA ALA A 88 -6.07 7.27 4.35
C ALA A 88 -6.48 6.52 3.06
N GLU A 89 -6.49 7.20 1.90
CA GLU A 89 -6.83 6.63 0.59
C GLU A 89 -5.61 6.03 -0.14
N THR A 90 -4.43 5.99 0.51
CA THR A 90 -3.16 5.55 -0.09
C THR A 90 -3.26 4.20 -0.79
N LEU A 91 -3.91 3.22 -0.17
CA LEU A 91 -4.01 1.87 -0.74
C LEU A 91 -4.87 1.86 -2.02
N GLY A 92 -6.00 2.55 -2.02
CA GLY A 92 -6.90 2.66 -3.17
C GLY A 92 -6.22 3.32 -4.36
N TYR A 93 -5.52 4.44 -4.13
CA TYR A 93 -4.76 5.11 -5.19
C TYR A 93 -3.54 4.30 -5.67
N ALA A 94 -2.90 3.52 -4.79
CA ALA A 94 -1.84 2.61 -5.21
C ALA A 94 -2.34 1.47 -6.10
N LEU A 95 -3.51 0.91 -5.79
CA LEU A 95 -4.17 -0.09 -6.64
C LEU A 95 -4.61 0.52 -7.98
N LEU A 96 -5.10 1.76 -7.99
CA LEU A 96 -5.42 2.48 -9.22
C LEU A 96 -4.18 2.73 -10.09
N GLU A 97 -3.09 3.19 -9.49
CA GLU A 97 -1.80 3.39 -10.18
C GLU A 97 -1.30 2.07 -10.79
N ALA A 98 -1.34 0.98 -10.02
CA ALA A 98 -0.92 -0.32 -10.51
C ALA A 98 -1.83 -0.85 -11.62
N HIS A 99 -3.15 -0.65 -11.51
CA HIS A 99 -4.09 -0.98 -12.56
C HIS A 99 -3.83 -0.17 -13.84
N ALA A 100 -3.54 1.13 -13.72
CA ALA A 100 -3.23 1.99 -14.87
C ALA A 100 -1.92 1.56 -15.57
N GLN A 101 -0.86 1.24 -14.81
CA GLN A 101 0.38 0.69 -15.36
C GLN A 101 0.16 -0.67 -16.05
N TYR A 102 -0.65 -1.53 -15.44
CA TYR A 102 -0.99 -2.84 -16.00
C TYR A 102 -1.82 -2.70 -17.29
N ALA A 103 -2.85 -1.85 -17.30
CA ALA A 103 -3.69 -1.61 -18.46
C ALA A 103 -2.95 -0.95 -19.63
N SER A 104 -1.95 -0.10 -19.33
CA SER A 104 -1.13 0.57 -20.35
C SER A 104 -0.14 -0.39 -21.04
N GLU A 105 0.23 -1.48 -20.37
CA GLU A 105 1.15 -2.49 -20.90
C GLU A 105 0.71 -3.89 -20.44
N PRO A 106 -0.32 -4.47 -21.10
CA PRO A 106 -0.81 -5.80 -20.76
C PRO A 106 0.27 -6.86 -20.93
N GLY A 107 0.39 -7.77 -19.96
CA GLY A 107 1.42 -8.82 -19.94
C GLY A 107 2.69 -8.46 -19.19
N ALA A 108 2.84 -7.21 -18.74
CA ALA A 108 3.86 -6.85 -17.77
C ALA A 108 3.23 -6.83 -16.35
N PRO A 109 3.63 -7.72 -15.43
CA PRO A 109 3.04 -7.74 -14.09
C PRO A 109 3.41 -6.48 -13.28
N VAL A 110 2.54 -6.10 -12.35
CA VAL A 110 2.77 -4.99 -11.41
C VAL A 110 2.59 -5.49 -9.98
N LEU A 111 3.65 -5.35 -9.18
CA LEU A 111 3.66 -5.69 -7.77
C LEU A 111 3.27 -4.46 -6.95
N VAL A 112 2.13 -4.52 -6.28
CA VAL A 112 1.73 -3.56 -5.27
C VAL A 112 2.27 -4.01 -3.92
N ILE A 113 2.97 -3.13 -3.22
CA ILE A 113 3.46 -3.36 -1.86
C ILE A 113 2.88 -2.26 -1.00
N TYR A 114 1.96 -2.62 -0.10
CA TYR A 114 1.46 -1.71 0.91
C TYR A 114 2.14 -2.01 2.24
N ALA A 115 2.70 -0.99 2.89
CA ALA A 115 3.22 -1.10 4.24
C ALA A 115 2.99 0.21 5.00
N ASP A 116 2.55 0.11 6.24
CA ASP A 116 2.37 1.27 7.10
C ASP A 116 2.73 0.95 8.54
N GLU A 117 3.01 2.00 9.30
CA GLU A 117 3.18 1.99 10.75
C GLU A 117 2.48 3.23 11.31
N PRO A 118 1.87 3.14 12.51
CA PRO A 118 1.20 4.29 13.09
C PRO A 118 2.18 5.44 13.29
N ALA A 119 1.71 6.67 13.10
CA ALA A 119 2.52 7.84 13.37
C ALA A 119 2.93 7.90 14.86
N HIS A 120 4.06 8.54 15.14
CA HIS A 120 4.47 8.78 16.52
C HIS A 120 3.41 9.62 17.24
N ALA A 121 3.08 9.30 18.49
CA ALA A 121 2.08 10.01 19.30
C ALA A 121 2.29 11.54 19.44
N ARG A 122 3.46 12.04 19.04
CA ARG A 122 3.75 13.49 19.02
C ARG A 122 2.96 14.24 17.93
N TYR A 123 2.45 13.51 16.94
CA TYR A 123 1.64 14.05 15.86
C TYR A 123 0.15 14.11 16.21
N GLY A 124 -0.22 13.72 17.44
CA GLY A 124 -1.60 13.69 17.92
C GLY A 124 -2.40 12.52 17.37
N ASP A 125 -3.71 12.57 17.59
CA ASP A 125 -4.63 11.55 17.10
C ASP A 125 -4.82 11.72 15.59
N ILE A 126 -4.63 10.63 14.86
CA ILE A 126 -4.79 10.58 13.41
C ILE A 126 -6.03 9.74 13.11
N GLU A 127 -6.97 10.33 12.36
CA GLU A 127 -8.16 9.62 11.93
C GLU A 127 -7.81 8.45 11.02
N GLN A 128 -8.52 7.33 11.23
CA GLN A 128 -8.42 6.13 10.41
C GLN A 128 -6.98 5.60 10.33
N GLU A 129 -6.27 5.65 11.46
CA GLU A 129 -4.88 5.25 11.56
C GLU A 129 -4.70 3.73 11.48
N VAL A 130 -3.73 3.31 10.66
CA VAL A 130 -3.42 1.89 10.49
C VAL A 130 -2.53 1.44 11.65
N GLN A 131 -2.90 0.33 12.29
CA GLN A 131 -2.19 -0.21 13.47
C GLN A 131 -0.82 -0.84 13.14
N GLY A 132 -0.41 -0.75 11.88
CA GLY A 132 0.83 -1.28 11.35
C GLY A 132 0.64 -2.61 10.62
N GLY A 133 1.44 -2.81 9.57
CA GLY A 133 1.42 -4.05 8.80
C GLY A 133 1.93 -3.86 7.38
N ALA A 134 2.03 -4.97 6.65
CA ALA A 134 2.35 -4.94 5.24
C ALA A 134 1.68 -6.12 4.51
N PHE A 135 1.40 -5.92 3.23
CA PHE A 135 1.03 -6.99 2.30
C PHE A 135 1.49 -6.64 0.89
N ALA A 136 1.52 -7.65 0.02
CA ALA A 136 1.82 -7.49 -1.38
C ALA A 136 0.76 -8.17 -2.25
N LEU A 137 0.45 -7.56 -3.38
CA LEU A 137 -0.47 -8.09 -4.40
C LEU A 137 0.22 -8.02 -5.76
N LEU A 138 0.28 -9.15 -6.44
CA LEU A 138 0.77 -9.21 -7.82
C LEU A 138 -0.43 -9.08 -8.76
N LEU A 139 -0.45 -8.01 -9.56
CA LEU A 139 -1.41 -7.84 -10.64
C LEU A 139 -0.82 -8.48 -11.89
N ASP A 140 -1.40 -9.61 -12.27
CA ASP A 140 -1.04 -10.40 -13.45
C ASP A 140 -2.30 -11.09 -13.99
N ALA A 141 -2.46 -11.15 -15.32
CA ALA A 141 -3.50 -11.96 -15.98
C ALA A 141 -2.97 -13.30 -16.52
N GLY A 142 -1.77 -13.70 -16.10
CA GLY A 142 -1.26 -15.04 -16.36
C GLY A 142 -2.11 -16.15 -15.73
N GLU A 143 -1.86 -17.39 -16.16
CA GLU A 143 -2.58 -18.59 -15.73
C GLU A 143 -2.53 -18.84 -14.21
N SER A 144 -1.58 -18.21 -13.51
CA SER A 144 -1.42 -18.28 -12.05
C SER A 144 -2.30 -17.28 -11.27
N SER A 145 -3.17 -16.52 -11.93
CA SER A 145 -4.04 -15.55 -11.25
C SER A 145 -4.99 -16.27 -10.27
N GLN A 146 -5.01 -15.82 -9.00
CA GLN A 146 -5.85 -16.43 -7.97
C GLN A 146 -7.32 -15.97 -8.03
N GLY A 147 -7.59 -14.91 -8.78
CA GLY A 147 -8.91 -14.29 -8.89
C GLY A 147 -8.84 -12.84 -9.34
N ARG A 148 -9.99 -12.18 -9.26
CA ARG A 148 -10.17 -10.78 -9.65
C ARG A 148 -10.65 -9.97 -8.46
N LEU A 149 -9.85 -8.97 -8.09
CA LEU A 149 -10.27 -7.91 -7.17
C LEU A 149 -10.99 -6.82 -7.98
N ALA A 150 -12.19 -6.46 -7.56
CA ALA A 150 -12.90 -5.30 -8.08
C ALA A 150 -13.02 -4.23 -6.99
N CYS A 151 -12.92 -2.97 -7.42
CA CYS A 151 -13.04 -1.80 -6.58
C CYS A 151 -13.96 -0.79 -7.26
N SER A 152 -14.90 -0.22 -6.51
CA SER A 152 -15.70 0.93 -6.94
C SER A 152 -15.68 2.00 -5.86
N VAL A 153 -15.79 3.26 -6.28
CA VAL A 153 -15.92 4.40 -5.38
C VAL A 153 -17.25 5.06 -5.70
N ALA A 154 -18.16 5.06 -4.73
CA ALA A 154 -19.42 5.78 -4.83
C ALA A 154 -19.27 7.12 -4.09
N PRO A 155 -19.63 8.26 -4.71
CA PRO A 155 -19.63 9.54 -4.02
C PRO A 155 -20.62 9.48 -2.86
N ASP A 156 -20.34 10.24 -1.79
CA ASP A 156 -21.24 10.33 -0.64
C ASP A 156 -22.62 10.82 -1.08
N ALA A 157 -23.60 9.92 -1.01
CA ALA A 157 -24.98 10.19 -1.37
C ALA A 157 -25.66 11.05 -0.30
N SER A 158 -25.27 12.32 -0.19
CA SER A 158 -26.04 13.31 0.59
C SER A 158 -27.36 13.69 -0.09
N THR A 159 -27.65 13.22 -1.31
CA THR A 159 -28.86 13.62 -2.07
C THR A 159 -29.43 12.57 -3.04
N GLN A 160 -29.48 11.27 -2.71
CA GLN A 160 -30.32 10.35 -3.49
C GLN A 160 -31.22 9.46 -2.64
N THR A 161 -32.51 9.79 -2.69
CA THR A 161 -33.66 9.01 -2.23
C THR A 161 -33.72 7.65 -2.93
N HIS A 162 -33.79 6.59 -2.13
CA HIS A 162 -34.42 5.29 -2.43
C HIS A 162 -34.19 4.72 -3.83
N THR A 163 -33.27 3.77 -3.97
CA THR A 163 -33.58 2.48 -4.62
C THR A 163 -32.47 1.45 -4.41
N GLN A 164 -32.91 0.25 -4.03
CA GLN A 164 -32.17 -1.00 -3.91
C GLN A 164 -31.15 -1.07 -2.76
N ASN A 165 -31.60 -1.75 -1.70
CA ASN A 165 -30.81 -2.22 -0.57
C ASN A 165 -29.75 -3.22 -1.09
N PRO A 166 -28.46 -2.86 -1.21
CA PRO A 166 -27.43 -3.89 -1.26
C PRO A 166 -27.39 -4.50 0.15
N ALA A 167 -27.32 -5.82 0.27
CA ALA A 167 -27.06 -6.47 1.56
C ALA A 167 -26.01 -5.66 2.34
N SER A 168 -26.32 -5.30 3.59
CA SER A 168 -25.55 -4.35 4.41
C SER A 168 -24.04 -4.59 4.29
N LEU A 169 -23.39 -3.80 3.43
CA LEU A 169 -21.94 -3.88 3.19
C LEU A 169 -21.22 -3.62 4.51
N ARG A 170 -20.35 -4.55 4.90
CA ARG A 170 -19.61 -4.43 6.15
C ARG A 170 -18.58 -3.31 6.02
N LYS A 171 -18.69 -2.28 6.85
CA LYS A 171 -17.75 -1.16 6.91
C LYS A 171 -16.62 -1.43 7.90
N PHE A 172 -15.41 -0.96 7.56
CA PHE A 172 -14.21 -1.07 8.38
C PHE A 172 -13.63 0.30 8.70
N ALA A 173 -12.77 0.38 9.73
CA ALA A 173 -12.18 1.63 10.19
C ALA A 173 -11.09 2.13 9.24
N THR A 174 -10.37 1.23 8.58
CA THR A 174 -9.34 1.56 7.58
C THR A 174 -9.56 0.84 6.25
N GLN A 175 -9.05 1.43 5.17
CA GLN A 175 -9.12 0.84 3.83
C GLN A 175 -8.38 -0.51 3.77
N SER A 176 -7.27 -0.64 4.52
CA SER A 176 -6.50 -1.88 4.58
C SER A 176 -7.25 -3.03 5.25
N GLU A 177 -8.02 -2.75 6.31
CA GLU A 177 -8.86 -3.76 6.98
C GLU A 177 -10.02 -4.21 6.09
N ALA A 178 -10.65 -3.28 5.36
CA ALA A 178 -11.70 -3.60 4.40
C ALA A 178 -11.16 -4.54 3.30
N LEU A 179 -10.02 -4.19 2.70
CA LEU A 179 -9.42 -5.03 1.65
C LEU A 179 -8.98 -6.39 2.20
N HIS A 180 -8.33 -6.44 3.37
CA HIS A 180 -7.92 -7.69 3.98
C HIS A 180 -9.13 -8.59 4.27
N HIS A 181 -10.22 -8.04 4.81
CA HIS A 181 -11.46 -8.80 5.01
C HIS A 181 -12.01 -9.34 3.69
N CYS A 182 -12.07 -8.50 2.65
CA CYS A 182 -12.54 -8.90 1.33
C CYS A 182 -11.73 -10.08 0.75
N LEU A 183 -10.41 -10.02 0.84
CA LEU A 183 -9.52 -11.06 0.31
C LEU A 183 -9.55 -12.35 1.15
N SER A 184 -9.66 -12.23 2.48
CA SER A 184 -9.62 -13.38 3.39
C SER A 184 -10.96 -14.11 3.52
N ALA A 185 -12.08 -13.39 3.49
CA ALA A 185 -13.42 -13.95 3.65
C ALA A 185 -14.14 -14.17 2.30
N GLY A 186 -13.69 -13.53 1.21
CA GLY A 186 -14.42 -13.53 -0.06
C GLY A 186 -15.74 -12.75 -0.02
N GLU A 187 -15.95 -11.95 1.02
CA GLU A 187 -17.15 -11.14 1.24
C GLU A 187 -16.92 -9.69 0.82
N CYS A 188 -17.95 -9.00 0.33
CA CYS A 188 -17.80 -7.59 -0.01
C CYS A 188 -17.56 -6.73 1.24
N ALA A 189 -16.61 -5.81 1.15
CA ALA A 189 -16.22 -4.91 2.24
C ALA A 189 -16.26 -3.45 1.78
N ALA A 190 -16.52 -2.54 2.70
CA ALA A 190 -16.56 -1.12 2.44
C ALA A 190 -15.74 -0.30 3.43
N TRP A 191 -15.32 0.88 3.00
CA TRP A 191 -14.60 1.86 3.81
C TRP A 191 -14.96 3.27 3.34
N ASP A 192 -15.20 4.18 4.27
CA ASP A 192 -15.58 5.57 3.98
C ASP A 192 -14.33 6.46 3.95
N GLY A 193 -13.94 6.88 2.74
CA GLY A 193 -12.90 7.87 2.52
C GLY A 193 -13.45 9.29 2.50
N ALA A 194 -12.57 10.28 2.39
CA ALA A 194 -12.98 11.69 2.35
C ALA A 194 -13.81 12.05 1.09
N GLY A 195 -13.65 11.31 -0.01
CA GLY A 195 -14.34 11.54 -1.28
C GLY A 195 -15.51 10.60 -1.56
N GLY A 196 -15.78 9.62 -0.70
CA GLY A 196 -16.85 8.64 -0.88
C GLY A 196 -16.57 7.27 -0.29
N THR A 197 -17.54 6.36 -0.43
CA THR A 197 -17.41 4.98 0.02
C THR A 197 -16.70 4.12 -1.03
N TRP A 198 -15.57 3.57 -0.65
CA TRP A 198 -14.84 2.55 -1.40
C TRP A 198 -15.44 1.17 -1.10
N GLN A 199 -15.72 0.40 -2.15
CA GLN A 199 -16.28 -0.94 -2.05
C GLN A 199 -15.37 -1.95 -2.75
N TRP A 200 -15.07 -3.05 -2.07
CA TRP A 200 -14.19 -4.11 -2.52
C TRP A 200 -14.99 -5.40 -2.69
N SER A 201 -14.76 -6.11 -3.79
CA SER A 201 -15.25 -7.47 -3.99
C SER A 201 -14.17 -8.37 -4.59
N TRP A 202 -14.09 -9.61 -4.10
CA TRP A 202 -13.16 -10.62 -4.56
C TRP A 202 -13.90 -11.72 -5.30
N HIS A 203 -13.43 -12.05 -6.50
CA HIS A 203 -13.93 -13.17 -7.29
C HIS A 203 -12.80 -14.18 -7.48
N ALA A 204 -12.83 -15.28 -6.73
CA ALA A 204 -11.83 -16.34 -6.86
C ALA A 204 -11.80 -16.89 -8.30
N GLY A 205 -10.60 -17.19 -8.79
CA GLY A 205 -10.41 -17.88 -10.07
C GLY A 205 -10.98 -19.30 -10.00
N THR A 206 -11.50 -19.79 -11.12
CA THR A 206 -11.83 -21.22 -11.26
C THR A 206 -10.51 -21.97 -11.43
N ALA A 207 -10.13 -22.75 -10.41
CA ALA A 207 -9.00 -23.68 -10.48
C ALA A 207 -9.19 -24.74 -11.58
#